data_AF-A0A3D3BS37-F1
#
_entry.id   AF-A0A3D3BS37-F1
#
_cell.length_a   1.000
_cell.length_b   1.000
_cell.length_c   1.000
_cell.angle_alpha   90.00
_cell.angle_beta   90.00
_cell.angle_gamma   90.00
#
_symmetry.space_group_name_H-M   'P 1'
#
loop_
_entity.id
_entity.type
_entity.pdbx_description
1 polymer ?
#
loop_
_entity_poly.entity_id
_entity_poly.type
_entity_poly.pdbx_seq_one_letter_code
_entity_poly.pdbx_strand_id
1 'polypeptide(L)'
;WDNPEVFDPSRFASDVPRFTHIPFGAGPRLCIGRDFSYVEAVMVISELVRRFRVEFPEGQSLPPGEPLVTIRPRGGMPLHVLPR
;
A
#
# COMPACT_ATOMS: atom_id res chain seq x y z
N TRP A 1 -14.27 2.74 -9.72
CA TRP A 1 -12.99 3.37 -10.06
C TRP A 1 -12.76 3.17 -11.54
N ASP A 2 -12.44 4.22 -12.30
CA ASP A 2 -12.38 4.16 -13.77
C ASP A 2 -11.11 3.49 -14.29
N ASN A 3 -9.96 3.72 -13.63
CA ASN A 3 -8.68 3.06 -13.91
C ASN A 3 -8.23 2.25 -12.68
N PRO A 4 -8.82 1.05 -12.44
CA PRO A 4 -8.56 0.28 -11.23
C PRO A 4 -7.14 -0.29 -11.15
N GLU A 5 -6.51 -0.57 -12.28
CA GLU A 5 -5.15 -1.15 -12.37
C GLU A 5 -4.03 -0.11 -12.15
N VAL A 6 -4.37 1.18 -12.16
CA VAL A 6 -3.39 2.26 -12.00
C VAL A 6 -3.27 2.66 -10.53
N PHE A 7 -2.04 2.67 -10.01
CA PHE A 7 -1.73 3.28 -8.72
C PHE A 7 -1.79 4.81 -8.82
N ASP A 8 -2.94 5.38 -8.47
CA ASP A 8 -3.19 6.82 -8.49
C ASP A 8 -3.75 7.28 -7.14
N PRO A 9 -2.90 7.87 -6.26
CA PRO A 9 -3.32 8.40 -4.97
C PRO A 9 -4.28 9.59 -5.06
N SER A 10 -4.28 10.34 -6.18
CA SER A 10 -5.09 11.56 -6.32
C SER A 10 -6.59 11.29 -6.31
N ARG A 11 -7.01 10.04 -6.59
CA ARG A 11 -8.41 9.59 -6.48
C ARG A 11 -9.03 9.75 -5.09
N PHE A 12 -8.19 9.92 -4.06
CA PHE A 12 -8.62 10.13 -2.67
C PHE A 12 -8.53 11.60 -2.23
N ALA A 13 -8.13 12.52 -3.13
CA ALA A 13 -8.02 13.94 -2.82
C ALA A 13 -9.38 14.68 -2.81
N SER A 14 -10.45 14.02 -3.28
CA SER A 14 -11.82 14.53 -3.26
C SER A 14 -12.71 13.58 -2.46
N ASP A 15 -13.92 14.03 -2.14
CA ASP A 15 -14.85 13.23 -1.36
C ASP A 15 -15.26 11.97 -2.15
N VAL A 16 -14.96 10.80 -1.59
CA VAL A 16 -15.22 9.51 -2.22
C VAL A 16 -16.56 8.96 -1.71
N PRO A 17 -17.43 8.40 -2.58
CA PRO A 17 -18.69 7.84 -2.13
C PRO A 17 -18.48 6.79 -1.04
N ARG A 18 -19.39 6.76 -0.06
CA ARG A 18 -19.33 5.80 1.05
C ARG A 18 -19.24 4.38 0.50
N PHE A 19 -18.49 3.52 1.19
CA PHE A 19 -18.29 2.11 0.84
C PHE A 19 -17.50 1.83 -0.45
N THR A 20 -16.87 2.83 -1.07
CA THR A 20 -15.98 2.63 -2.25
C THR A 20 -14.56 2.19 -1.85
N HIS A 21 -14.20 2.32 -0.57
CA HIS A 21 -12.90 1.95 -0.03
C HIS A 21 -13.04 1.32 1.36
N ILE A 22 -12.86 -0.01 1.46
CA ILE A 22 -13.07 -0.79 2.68
C ILE A 22 -11.86 -1.71 2.97
N PRO A 23 -10.64 -1.17 3.14
CA PRO A 23 -9.43 -1.99 3.34
C PRO A 23 -9.39 -2.70 4.70
N PHE A 24 -10.17 -2.23 5.68
CA PHE A 24 -10.18 -2.73 7.06
C PHE A 24 -11.52 -3.35 7.48
N GLY A 25 -12.40 -3.64 6.52
CA GLY A 25 -13.78 -4.05 6.81
C GLY A 25 -14.67 -2.88 7.28
N ALA A 26 -15.90 -3.20 7.66
CA ALA A 26 -16.91 -2.23 8.12
C ALA A 26 -17.80 -2.83 9.22
N GLY A 27 -18.49 -1.96 9.96
CA GLY A 27 -19.42 -2.37 11.03
C GLY A 27 -18.72 -2.81 12.33
N PRO A 28 -19.42 -3.48 13.25
CA PRO A 28 -18.93 -3.75 14.61
C PRO A 28 -17.75 -4.72 14.70
N ARG A 29 -17.39 -5.39 13.59
CA ARG A 29 -16.23 -6.29 13.48
C ARG A 29 -15.17 -5.78 12.50
N LEU A 30 -15.12 -4.47 12.28
CA LEU A 30 -14.02 -3.86 11.52
C LEU A 30 -12.67 -4.16 12.20
N CYS A 31 -11.57 -4.10 11.44
CA CYS A 31 -10.24 -4.37 11.98
C CYS A 31 -9.93 -3.48 13.18
N ILE A 32 -9.71 -4.10 14.34
CA ILE A 32 -9.38 -3.38 15.59
C ILE A 32 -8.11 -2.53 15.46
N GLY A 33 -7.20 -2.89 14.56
CA GLY A 33 -5.95 -2.18 14.29
C GLY A 33 -6.04 -1.07 13.24
N ARG A 34 -7.24 -0.72 12.72
CA ARG A 34 -7.39 0.26 11.63
C ARG A 34 -6.71 1.60 11.95
N ASP A 35 -7.03 2.18 13.09
CA ASP A 35 -6.56 3.54 13.39
C ASP A 35 -5.07 3.55 13.72
N PHE A 36 -4.58 2.48 14.36
CA PHE A 36 -3.15 2.26 14.60
C PHE A 36 -2.37 2.10 13.29
N SER A 37 -2.86 1.29 12.35
CA SER A 37 -2.15 1.00 11.10
C SER A 37 -1.99 2.25 10.23
N TYR A 38 -2.97 3.16 10.22
CA TYR A 38 -2.82 4.45 9.53
C TYR A 38 -1.71 5.31 10.15
N VAL A 39 -1.67 5.41 11.47
CA VAL A 39 -0.63 6.18 12.17
C VAL A 39 0.75 5.57 11.91
N GLU A 40 0.88 4.26 12.10
CA GLU A 40 2.12 3.51 11.89
C GLU A 40 2.61 3.65 10.43
N ALA A 41 1.73 3.44 9.44
CA ALA A 41 2.08 3.52 8.03
C ALA A 41 2.59 4.91 7.65
N VAL A 42 1.92 5.98 8.09
CA VAL A 42 2.37 7.36 7.82
C VAL A 42 3.74 7.62 8.45
N MET A 43 3.95 7.20 9.70
CA MET A 43 5.23 7.38 10.38
C MET A 43 6.38 6.64 9.67
N VAL A 44 6.19 5.35 9.38
CA VAL A 44 7.22 4.52 8.75
C VAL A 44 7.52 5.00 7.33
N ILE A 45 6.49 5.24 6.52
CA ILE A 45 6.67 5.71 5.14
C ILE A 45 7.35 7.08 5.13
N SER A 46 6.93 8.01 5.98
CA SER A 46 7.54 9.34 6.09
C SER A 46 9.04 9.24 6.39
N GLU A 47 9.43 8.38 7.34
CA GLU A 47 10.84 8.23 7.70
C GLU A 47 11.66 7.58 6.57
N LEU A 48 11.10 6.56 5.92
CA LEU A 48 11.75 5.89 4.79
C LEU A 48 11.98 6.85 3.62
N VAL A 49 10.95 7.62 3.20
CA VAL A 49 11.08 8.52 2.05
C VAL A 49 11.93 9.75 2.33
N ARG A 50 12.08 10.13 3.61
CA ARG A 50 12.99 11.22 4.02
C ARG A 50 14.46 10.81 3.91
N ARG A 51 14.78 9.56 4.27
CA ARG A 51 16.17 9.07 4.34
C ARG A 51 16.65 8.32 3.11
N PHE A 52 15.72 7.73 2.36
CA PHE A 52 16.04 6.82 1.28
C PHE A 52 15.28 7.14 0.00
N ARG A 53 15.91 6.79 -1.11
CA ARG A 53 15.30 6.64 -2.42
C ARG A 53 15.14 5.14 -2.65
N VAL A 54 13.91 4.71 -2.88
CA VAL A 54 13.57 3.31 -3.14
C VAL A 54 13.28 3.15 -4.62
N GLU A 55 13.95 2.21 -5.27
CA GLU A 55 13.82 1.96 -6.70
C GLU A 55 13.50 0.50 -6.97
N PHE A 56 12.69 0.26 -8.00
CA PHE A 56 12.46 -1.09 -8.50
C PHE A 56 13.60 -1.47 -9.47
N PRO A 57 14.24 -2.64 -9.32
CA PRO A 57 15.37 -3.02 -10.16
C PRO A 57 15.00 -3.07 -11.65
N GLU A 58 15.86 -2.51 -12.51
CA GLU A 58 15.67 -2.55 -13.96
C GLU A 58 15.63 -3.99 -14.48
N GLY A 59 14.80 -4.23 -15.50
CA GLY A 59 14.66 -5.53 -16.15
C GLY A 59 13.89 -6.58 -15.33
N GLN A 60 13.43 -6.26 -14.12
CA GLN A 60 12.54 -7.13 -13.35
C GLN A 60 11.07 -6.84 -13.66
N SER A 61 10.22 -7.84 -13.47
CA SER A 61 8.76 -7.69 -13.51
C SER A 61 8.19 -7.68 -12.10
N LEU A 62 7.05 -7.02 -11.90
CA LEU A 62 6.36 -7.05 -10.62
C LEU A 62 6.00 -8.51 -10.26
N PRO A 63 6.35 -8.98 -9.05
CA PRO A 63 6.00 -10.32 -8.62
C PRO A 63 4.47 -10.45 -8.52
N PRO A 64 3.89 -11.58 -8.98
CA PRO A 64 2.46 -11.79 -8.85
C PRO A 64 2.06 -11.90 -7.38
N GLY A 65 0.83 -11.50 -7.06
CA GLY A 65 0.24 -11.73 -5.76
C GLY A 65 -0.02 -13.22 -5.52
N GLU A 66 0.42 -13.73 -4.38
CA GLU A 66 0.19 -15.09 -3.91
C GLU A 66 -0.90 -15.07 -2.84
N PRO A 67 -2.07 -15.70 -3.09
CA PRO A 67 -3.19 -15.69 -2.15
C PRO A 67 -3.02 -16.80 -1.09
N LEU A 68 -2.45 -16.45 0.06
CA LEU A 68 -2.42 -17.30 1.27
C LEU A 68 -3.52 -16.84 2.25
N VAL A 69 -3.25 -16.87 3.56
CA VAL A 69 -4.09 -16.18 4.57
C VAL A 69 -4.11 -14.66 4.32
N THR A 70 -3.01 -14.12 3.79
CA THR A 70 -2.91 -12.75 3.24
C THR A 70 -2.33 -12.80 1.83
N ILE A 71 -2.57 -11.76 1.03
CA ILE A 71 -1.93 -11.60 -0.28
C ILE A 71 -0.49 -11.12 -0.06
N ARG A 72 0.48 -11.81 -0.67
CA ARG A 72 1.92 -11.47 -0.57
C ARG A 72 2.58 -11.52 -1.95
N PRO A 73 3.65 -10.77 -2.20
CA PRO A 73 4.46 -10.94 -3.41
C PRO A 73 5.07 -12.34 -3.47
N ARG A 74 4.82 -13.10 -4.54
CA ARG A 74 5.45 -14.41 -4.73
C ARG A 74 6.97 -14.24 -4.85
N GLY A 75 7.72 -14.90 -3.97
CA GLY A 75 9.18 -14.81 -3.97
C GLY A 75 9.74 -13.49 -3.40
N GLY A 76 8.90 -12.66 -2.78
CA GLY A 76 9.30 -11.38 -2.19
C GLY A 76 9.23 -10.20 -3.16
N MET A 77 9.74 -9.04 -2.74
CA MET A 77 9.81 -7.80 -3.52
C MET A 77 11.22 -7.21 -3.37
N PRO A 78 12.21 -7.66 -4.15
CA PRO A 78 13.55 -7.08 -4.12
C PRO A 78 13.50 -5.62 -4.60
N LEU A 79 14.13 -4.72 -3.84
CA LEU A 79 14.17 -3.29 -4.11
C LEU A 79 15.60 -2.77 -3.92
N HIS A 80 15.97 -1.74 -4.67
CA HIS A 80 17.18 -0.97 -4.40
C HIS A 80 16.84 0.13 -3.39
N VAL A 81 17.60 0.21 -2.30
CA VAL A 81 17.43 1.22 -1.25
C VAL A 81 18.71 2.03 -1.18
N LEU A 82 18.63 3.28 -1.63
CA LEU A 82 19.76 4.19 -1.71
C LEU A 82 19.58 5.29 -0.65
N PRO A 83 20.60 5.68 0.11
CA PRO A 83 20.55 6.90 0.92
C PRO A 83 20.19 8.12 0.04
N ARG A 84 19.39 9.03 0.59
CA ARG A 84 19.15 10.35 -0.01
C ARG A 84 20.26 11.34 0.30
#